data_AF-A0A971PDM3-F1
#
_entry.id   AF-A0A971PDM3-F1
#
_cell.length_a   1.000
_cell.length_b   1.000
_cell.length_c   1.000
_cell.angle_alpha   90.00
_cell.angle_beta   90.00
_cell.angle_gamma   90.00
#
_symmetry.space_group_name_H-M   'P 1'
#
loop_
_entity.id
_entity.type
_entity.pdbx_description
1 polymer ?
#
loop_
_entity_poly.entity_id
_entity_poly.type
_entity_poly.pdbx_seq_one_letter_code
_entity_poly.pdbx_strand_id
1 'polypeptide(L)' 'MADREVPPDHALPQTGVGLAMERILGPAFVTSPNYGTRVTTLMLVDKQNQVEYHERTFAPAEGQVASEICLELSLSPEK' A
#
# COMPACT_ATOMS: atom_id res chain seq x y z
N MET A 1 -3.87 7.28 1.64
CA MET A 1 -3.29 5.95 1.94
C MET A 1 -4.29 5.06 2.69
N ALA A 2 -5.53 4.90 2.22
CA ALA A 2 -6.55 4.06 2.88
C ALA A 2 -7.77 3.77 1.99
N ASP A 3 -7.61 3.77 0.66
CA ASP A 3 -8.74 3.59 -0.25
C ASP A 3 -9.18 2.12 -0.30
N ARG A 4 -10.46 1.88 0.02
CA ARG A 4 -11.06 0.55 0.17
C ARG A 4 -12.08 0.26 -0.93
N GLU A 5 -12.13 1.06 -1.99
CA GLU A 5 -13.07 0.84 -3.09
C GLU A 5 -12.79 -0.52 -3.75
N VAL A 6 -13.84 -1.35 -3.81
CA VAL A 6 -13.78 -2.64 -4.50
C VAL A 6 -14.11 -2.41 -5.97
N PRO A 7 -13.20 -2.76 -6.91
CA PRO A 7 -13.49 -2.66 -8.34
C PRO A 7 -14.70 -3.52 -8.71
N PRO A 8 -15.49 -3.11 -9.73
CA PRO A 8 -16.57 -3.95 -10.22
C PRO A 8 -16.01 -5.26 -10.80
N ASP A 9 -16.79 -6.35 -10.73
CA ASP A 9 -16.33 -7.70 -11.08
C ASP A 9 -15.67 -7.81 -12.47
N HIS A 10 -16.15 -7.04 -13.45
CA HIS A 10 -15.63 -7.05 -14.82
C HIS A 10 -14.27 -6.37 -14.97
N ALA A 11 -13.86 -5.57 -13.98
CA ALA A 11 -12.57 -4.91 -13.92
C ALA A 11 -11.57 -5.69 -13.04
N LEU A 12 -12.02 -6.71 -12.32
CA LEU A 12 -11.13 -7.56 -11.52
C LEU A 12 -10.28 -8.46 -12.44
N PRO A 13 -9.02 -8.73 -12.07
CA PRO A 13 -8.17 -9.63 -12.83
C PRO A 13 -8.66 -11.08 -12.69
N GLN A 14 -8.20 -11.94 -13.60
CA GLN A 14 -8.46 -13.38 -13.59
C GLN A 14 -7.19 -14.14 -13.19
N THR A 15 -6.75 -13.99 -11.94
CA THR A 15 -5.47 -14.57 -11.48
C THR A 15 -5.56 -16.06 -11.12
N GLY A 16 -6.78 -16.58 -10.98
CA GLY A 16 -7.05 -17.99 -10.65
C GLY A 16 -7.38 -18.25 -9.18
N VAL A 17 -7.44 -17.21 -8.33
CA VAL A 17 -7.83 -17.33 -6.91
C VAL A 17 -9.34 -17.36 -6.66
N GLY A 18 -10.14 -17.19 -7.72
CA GLY A 18 -11.60 -17.17 -7.68
C GLY A 18 -12.18 -15.78 -7.32
N LEU A 19 -13.37 -15.50 -7.82
CA LEU A 19 -13.99 -14.15 -7.78
C LEU A 19 -14.11 -13.56 -6.36
N ALA A 20 -14.43 -14.39 -5.36
CA ALA A 20 -14.54 -13.93 -3.99
C ALA A 20 -13.22 -13.38 -3.45
N MET A 21 -12.10 -14.02 -3.78
CA MET A 21 -10.78 -13.58 -3.36
C MET A 21 -10.29 -12.39 -4.18
N GLU A 22 -10.60 -12.35 -5.49
CA GLU A 22 -10.32 -11.17 -6.33
C GLU A 22 -10.99 -9.90 -5.78
N ARG A 23 -12.24 -10.01 -5.29
CA ARG A 23 -12.93 -8.87 -4.64
C ARG A 23 -12.26 -8.41 -3.35
N ILE A 24 -11.69 -9.33 -2.57
CA ILE A 24 -10.96 -9.00 -1.33
C ILE A 24 -9.64 -8.30 -1.66
N LEU A 25 -8.95 -8.75 -2.71
CA LEU A 25 -7.61 -8.27 -3.08
C LEU A 25 -7.63 -7.08 -4.04
N GLY A 26 -8.77 -6.76 -4.65
CA GLY A 26 -8.93 -5.69 -5.62
C GLY A 26 -8.69 -4.27 -5.10
N PRO A 27 -9.13 -3.89 -3.88
CA PRO A 27 -8.88 -2.56 -3.34
C PRO A 27 -7.38 -2.25 -3.18
N ALA A 28 -7.02 -0.98 -3.34
CA ALA A 28 -5.65 -0.52 -3.06
C ALA A 28 -5.25 -0.70 -1.59
N PHE A 29 -6.22 -0.60 -0.67
CA PHE A 29 -6.07 -0.90 0.75
C PHE A 29 -6.94 -2.09 1.14
N VAL A 30 -6.32 -3.26 1.26
CA VAL A 30 -7.01 -4.52 1.57
C VAL A 30 -7.31 -4.60 3.06
N THR A 31 -8.58 -4.86 3.41
CA THR A 31 -9.00 -5.15 4.78
C THR A 31 -9.80 -6.44 4.85
N SER A 32 -9.27 -7.44 5.55
CA SER A 32 -10.01 -8.65 5.91
C SER A 32 -9.55 -9.16 7.29
N PRO A 33 -10.31 -10.05 7.95
CA PRO A 33 -9.96 -10.56 9.27
C PRO A 33 -8.58 -11.24 9.34
N ASN A 34 -8.18 -11.94 8.27
CA ASN A 34 -6.98 -12.78 8.26
C ASN A 34 -5.89 -12.31 7.27
N TYR A 35 -6.15 -11.25 6.49
CA TYR A 35 -5.24 -10.73 5.47
C TYR A 35 -5.51 -9.24 5.22
N GLY A 36 -4.47 -8.42 5.02
CA GLY A 36 -4.69 -7.01 4.74
C GLY A 36 -3.42 -6.19 4.61
N THR A 37 -3.60 -4.94 4.21
CA THR A 37 -2.51 -3.97 4.06
C THR A 37 -1.91 -3.64 5.43
N ARG A 38 -0.64 -4.01 5.62
CA ARG A 38 0.12 -3.73 6.84
C ARG A 38 0.83 -2.40 6.82
N VAL A 39 1.20 -1.94 5.63
CA VAL A 39 2.04 -0.76 5.45
C VAL A 39 1.67 -0.06 4.15
N THR A 40 1.79 1.27 4.14
CA THR A 40 1.82 2.07 2.91
C THR A 40 3.05 2.94 2.94
N THR A 41 3.80 2.92 1.85
CA THR A 41 5.05 3.65 1.70
C THR A 41 4.92 4.63 0.54
N LEU A 42 5.34 5.87 0.76
CA LEU A 42 5.48 6.92 -0.24
C LEU A 42 6.95 7.33 -0.27
N MET A 43 7.51 7.37 -1.48
CA MET A 43 8.83 7.93 -1.74
C MET A 43 8.69 9.05 -2.75
N LEU A 44 9.09 10.25 -2.36
CA LEU A 44 9.18 11.41 -3.23
C LEU A 44 10.65 11.60 -3.57
N VAL A 45 11.01 11.55 -4.85
CA VAL A 45 12.39 11.75 -5.31
C VAL A 45 12.42 12.99 -6.20
N ASP A 46 13.24 13.97 -5.83
CA ASP A 46 13.39 15.20 -6.62
C ASP A 46 14.55 15.11 -7.64
N LYS A 47 14.75 16.18 -8.41
CA LYS A 47 15.82 16.26 -9.43
C LYS A 47 17.21 16.45 -8.83
N GLN A 48 17.29 16.74 -7.53
CA GLN A 48 18.52 16.91 -6.77
C GLN A 48 18.90 15.61 -6.04
N ASN A 49 18.22 14.49 -6.35
CA ASN A 49 18.41 13.19 -5.72
C ASN A 49 18.10 13.19 -4.21
N GLN A 50 17.28 14.13 -3.74
CA GLN A 50 16.73 14.09 -2.40
C GLN A 50 15.47 13.23 -2.38
N VAL A 51 15.34 12.45 -1.31
CA VAL A 51 14.23 11.52 -1.11
C VAL A 51 13.53 11.85 0.19
N GLU A 52 12.23 12.11 0.11
CA GLU A 52 11.34 12.09 1.28
C GLU A 52 10.66 10.72 1.32
N TYR A 53 10.95 9.98 2.39
CA TYR A 53 10.36 8.68 2.67
C TYR A 53 9.29 8.84 3.74
N HIS A 54 8.06 8.46 3.41
CA HIS A 54 6.96 8.39 4.37
C HIS A 54 6.42 6.97 4.41
N GLU A 55 6.39 6.39 5.59
CA GLU A 55 5.78 5.09 5.81
C GLU A 55 4.73 5.18 6.92
N ARG A 56 3.59 4.53 6.67
CA ARG A 56 2.52 4.36 7.64
C ARG A 56 2.25 2.87 7.81
N THR A 57 2.37 2.39 9.04
CA THR A 57 2.02 1.01 9.42
C THR A 57 0.60 0.96 9.98
N PHE A 58 -0.10 -0.15 9.75
CA PHE A 58 -1.47 -0.36 10.18
C PHE A 58 -1.60 -1.58 11.09
N ALA A 59 -2.44 -1.48 12.12
CA ALA A 59 -2.82 -2.58 12.97
C ALA A 59 -3.67 -3.61 12.20
N PRO A 60 -3.54 -4.91 12.50
CA PRO A 60 -4.34 -5.96 11.87
C PRO A 60 -5.85 -5.75 12.01
N ALA A 61 -6.62 -6.37 11.11
CA ALA A 61 -8.08 -6.45 11.06
C ALA A 61 -8.85 -5.13 10.84
N GLU A 62 -8.48 -4.04 11.50
CA GLU A 62 -9.24 -2.78 11.48
C GLU A 62 -8.59 -1.68 10.64
N GLY A 63 -7.31 -1.87 10.25
CA GLY A 63 -6.58 -0.93 9.42
C GLY A 63 -6.36 0.43 10.09
N GLN A 64 -6.31 0.45 11.43
CA GLN A 64 -5.98 1.64 12.21
C GLN A 64 -4.48 1.93 12.09
N VAL A 65 -4.10 3.20 12.09
CA VAL A 65 -2.67 3.58 12.03
C VAL A 65 -1.98 3.17 13.31
N ALA A 66 -0.91 2.38 13.19
CA ALA A 66 -0.09 1.93 14.31
C ALA A 66 1.15 2.80 14.51
N SER A 67 1.81 3.20 13.42
CA SER A 67 2.98 4.07 13.46
C SER A 67 3.18 4.81 12.14
N GLU A 68 3.95 5.88 12.20
CA GLU A 68 4.41 6.63 11.04
C GLU A 68 5.91 6.92 11.17
N ILE A 69 6.62 6.83 10.05
CA ILE A 69 8.04 7.14 9.94
C ILE A 69 8.20 8.10 8.76
N CYS A 70 8.93 9.20 8.99
CA CYS A 70 9.32 10.15 7.95
C CYS A 70 10.85 10.27 7.98
N LEU A 71 11.50 10.02 6.84
CA LEU A 71 12.95 10.10 6.70
C LEU A 71 13.32 10.95 5.49
N GLU A 72 14.38 11.73 5.62
CA GLU A 72 15.03 12.40 4.50
C GLU A 72 16.32 11.64 4.17
N LEU A 73 16.48 11.28 2.91
CA LEU A 73 17.61 10.50 2.40
C LEU A 73 18.17 11.20 1.16
N SER A 74 19.48 11.11 0.93
CA SER A 74 20.09 11.55 -0.34
C SER A 74 20.60 10.35 -1.13
N LEU A 75 20.19 10.23 -2.39
CA LEU A 75 20.71 9.20 -3.28
C LEU A 75 22.07 9.67 -3.83
N SER A 76 23.11 8.92 -3.49
CA SER A 76 24.41 9.09 -4.13
C SER A 76 24.37 8.47 -5.52
N PRO A 77 24.88 9.13 -6.58
CA PRO A 77 25.02 8.48 -7.88
C PRO A 77 25.92 7.24 -7.74
N GLU A 78 25.51 6.12 -8.33
CA GLU A 78 26.38 4.95 -8.44
C GLU A 78 27.62 5.32 -9.26
N LYS A 79 28.80 4.89 -8.79
CA LYS A 79 30.11 5.22 -9.36
C LYS A 79 30.38 4.48 -10.67
#